data_AF-A0A9E5NJE7-F1
#
_entry.id   AF-A0A9E5NJE7-F1
#
_cell.length_a   1.000
_cell.length_b   1.000
_cell.length_c   1.000
_cell.angle_alpha   90.00
_cell.angle_beta   90.00
_cell.angle_gamma   90.00
#
_symmetry.space_group_name_H-M   'P 1'
#
loop_
_entity.id
_entity.type
_entity.pdbx_description
1 polymer ?
#
loop_
_entity_poly.entity_id
_entity_poly.type
_entity_poly.pdbx_seq_one_letter_code
_entity_poly.pdbx_strand_id
1 'polypeptide(L)' 'MIRKVGEGFVIYSEKGKKLSKKYATRKAAERRLRQIEYFKHKGSAEQQKKAFI' A
#
# COMPACT_ATOMS: atom_id res chain seq x y z
N MET A 1 -0.44 -1.60 -6.61
CA MET A 1 0.35 -2.52 -7.46
C MET A 1 1.84 -2.45 -7.14
N ILE A 2 2.57 -3.54 -7.35
CA ILE A 2 4.04 -3.58 -7.24
C ILE A 2 4.64 -3.41 -8.63
N ARG A 3 5.58 -2.48 -8.80
CA ARG A 3 6.36 -2.30 -10.03
C ARG A 3 7.84 -2.57 -9.74
N LYS A 4 8.50 -3.30 -10.64
CA LYS A 4 9.96 -3.47 -10.60
C LYS A 4 10.61 -2.18 -11.10
N VAL A 5 11.56 -1.65 -10.34
CA VAL A 5 12.29 -0.42 -10.66
C VAL A 5 13.78 -0.70 -10.46
N GLY A 6 14.50 -0.88 -11.58
CA GLY A 6 15.86 -1.39 -11.59
C GLY A 6 15.98 -2.71 -10.83
N GLU A 7 16.87 -2.74 -9.86
CA GLU A 7 17.12 -3.92 -9.01
C GLU A 7 16.14 -4.10 -7.84
N GLY A 8 15.05 -3.32 -7.77
CA GLY A 8 14.10 -3.42 -6.65
C GLY A 8 12.65 -3.27 -7.05
N PHE A 9 11.79 -3.12 -6.04
CA PHE A 9 10.34 -3.15 -6.16
C PHE A 9 9.72 -1.98 -5.41
N VAL A 10 8.80 -1.26 -6.04
CA VAL A 10 8.13 -0.09 -5.47
C VAL A 10 6.63 -0.27 -5.60
N ILE A 11 5.88 0.16 -4.60
CA ILE A 11 4.42 0.08 -4.61
C ILE A 11 3.85 1.39 -5.14
N TYR A 12 2.99 1.29 -6.13
CA TYR A 12 2.25 2.39 -6.74
C TYR A 12 0.75 2.22 -6.53
N SER A 13 0.02 3.31 -6.42
CA SER A 13 -1.44 3.33 -6.52
C SER A 13 -1.85 3.07 -7.97
N GLU A 14 -3.14 2.77 -8.18
CA GLU A 14 -3.72 2.63 -9.52
C GLU A 14 -3.54 3.89 -10.37
N LYS A 15 -3.58 5.07 -9.73
CA LYS A 15 -3.34 6.38 -10.36
C LYS A 15 -1.84 6.72 -10.54
N GLY A 16 -0.94 5.77 -10.29
CA GLY A 16 0.51 5.97 -10.47
C GLY A 16 1.22 6.73 -9.35
N LYS A 17 0.57 7.02 -8.22
CA LYS A 17 1.23 7.64 -7.05
C LYS A 17 2.12 6.62 -6.34
N LYS A 18 3.36 6.99 -6.04
CA LYS A 18 4.27 6.16 -5.23
C LYS A 18 3.77 6.07 -3.78
N LEU A 19 3.51 4.86 -3.30
CA LEU A 19 2.98 4.58 -1.97
C LEU A 19 4.04 4.04 -0.99
N SER A 20 5.23 3.68 -1.50
CA SER A 20 6.29 3.11 -0.66
C SER A 20 7.70 3.46 -1.15
N LYS A 21 8.67 3.23 -0.28
CA LYS A 21 10.09 3.16 -0.66
C LYS A 21 10.38 1.95 -1.57
N LYS A 22 11.57 1.95 -2.18
CA LYS A 22 12.11 0.81 -2.94
C LYS A 22 12.46 -0.31 -1.97
N TYR A 23 12.02 -1.53 -2.31
CA TYR A 23 12.34 -2.77 -1.61
C TYR A 23 13.28 -3.61 -2.46
N ALA A 24 14.23 -4.30 -1.82
CA ALA A 24 15.17 -5.17 -2.53
C ALA A 24 14.48 -6.42 -3.10
N THR A 25 13.47 -6.95 -2.41
CA THR A 25 12.79 -8.19 -2.80
C THR A 25 11.30 -7.98 -3.06
N ARG A 26 10.75 -8.78 -3.99
CA ARG A 26 9.32 -8.80 -4.30
C ARG A 26 8.49 -9.13 -3.05
N LYS A 27 8.95 -10.11 -2.27
CA LYS A 27 8.30 -10.57 -1.02
C LYS A 27 8.12 -9.45 0.00
N ALA A 28 9.11 -8.56 0.15
CA ALA A 28 9.00 -7.40 1.03
C ALA A 28 7.96 -6.38 0.53
N ALA A 29 7.92 -6.14 -0.78
CA ALA A 29 6.90 -5.28 -1.39
C ALA A 29 5.49 -5.89 -1.28
N GLU A 30 5.33 -7.21 -1.39
CA GLU A 30 4.05 -7.91 -1.22
C GLU A 30 3.52 -7.79 0.21
N ARG A 31 4.37 -8.00 1.21
CA ARG A 31 4.00 -7.79 2.62
C ARG A 31 3.50 -6.37 2.86
N ARG A 32 4.19 -5.37 2.31
CA ARG A 32 3.78 -3.97 2.44
C ARG A 32 2.50 -3.66 1.67
N LEU A 33 2.31 -4.23 0.48
CA LEU A 33 1.07 -4.07 -0.27
C LEU A 33 -0.13 -4.57 0.53
N ARG A 34 -0.03 -5.76 1.14
CA ARG A 34 -1.09 -6.32 2.01
C ARG A 34 -1.40 -5.40 3.19
N GLN A 35 -0.39 -4.81 3.82
CA GLN A 35 -0.61 -3.83 4.89
C GLN A 35 -1.36 -2.60 4.38
N ILE A 36 -0.95 -2.05 3.23
CA ILE A 36 -1.61 -0.88 2.62
C ILE A 36 -3.08 -1.20 2.32
N GLU A 37 -3.37 -2.36 1.76
CA GLU A 37 -4.73 -2.81 1.48
C GLU A 37 -5.54 -3.00 2.77
N TYR A 38 -4.95 -3.66 3.78
CA TYR A 38 -5.58 -3.79 5.09
C TYR A 38 -5.97 -2.44 5.67
N PHE A 39 -5.06 -1.45 5.70
CA PHE A 39 -5.37 -0.12 6.22
C PHE A 39 -6.36 0.66 5.34
N LYS A 40 -6.36 0.47 4.01
CA LYS A 40 -7.36 1.07 3.11
C LYS A 40 -8.77 0.58 3.46
N HIS A 41 -8.93 -0.71 3.72
CA HIS A 41 -10.23 -1.30 4.04
C HIS A 41 -10.64 -1.14 5.51
N LYS A 42 -9.69 -1.18 6.46
CA LYS A 42 -9.95 -1.04 7.90
C LYS A 42 -10.10 0.42 8.36
N GLY A 43 -9.26 1.33 7.86
CA GLY A 43 -9.35 2.75 8.20
C GLY A 43 -10.67 3.38 7.77
N SER A 44 -11.24 2.89 6.65
CA SER A 44 -12.55 3.31 6.17
C SER A 44 -13.69 2.95 7.14
N ALA A 45 -13.61 1.82 7.85
CA ALA A 45 -14.66 1.38 8.78
C ALA A 45 -14.62 2.12 10.12
N GLU A 46 -13.45 2.54 10.59
CA GLU A 46 -13.28 3.21 11.88
C GLU A 46 -13.41 4.74 11.78
N GLN A 47 -12.98 5.34 10.67
CA GLN A 47 -13.17 6.77 10.41
C GLN A 47 -14.64 7.12 10.11
N GLN A 48 -15.38 6.22 9.43
CA GLN A 48 -16.82 6.42 9.21
C GLN A 48 -17.64 6.34 10.51
N LYS A 49 -17.25 5.50 11.48
CA LYS A 49 -17.92 5.41 12.79
C LYS A 49 -17.72 6.66 13.66
N LYS A 50 -16.54 7.28 13.62
CA LYS A 50 -16.27 8.53 14.35
C LYS A 50 -16.92 9.77 13.73
N ALA A 51 -17.27 9.74 12.45
CA ALA A 51 -17.92 10.87 11.77
C ALA A 51 -19.44 10.94 12.02
N PHE A 52 -20.03 9.94 12.68
CA PHE A 52 -21.46 9.83 12.97
C PHE A 52 -21.80 9.90 14.47
N ILE A 53 -20.83 10.29 15.32
CA ILE A 53 -21.01 10.50 16.77
C ILE A 53 -20.72 11.96 17.09
#